data_AF-A0AAV4B3N7-F1
#
_entry.id   AF-A0AAV4B3N7-F1
#
_cell.length_a   1.000
_cell.length_b   1.000
_cell.length_c   1.000
_cell.angle_alpha   90.00
_cell.angle_beta   90.00
_cell.angle_gamma   90.00
#
_symmetry.space_group_name_H-M   'P 1'
#
loop_
_entity.id
_entity.type
_entity.pdbx_description
1 polymer ?
#
loop_
_entity_poly.entity_id
_entity_poly.type
_entity_poly.pdbx_seq_one_letter_code
_entity_poly.pdbx_strand_id
1 'polypeptide(L)'
;MAKIKDTYENLEICMSILQPQLENLSSLVWDGQKVVLFLFGDYDFLSKLYGLSGAQGMFPCLWCLVPKSHMRMAQKKEPPQRYLASIRRDFSHFQKYGKGDKKNLSRYHNCLHLPLVNIEPFQCAPPYLHILLGIVLKHRRMLEETTHKIDMQIAAALDTDFTEIAESVYSYGKNWTRAEQIKEKINFLQNCVILSSSDEERQNFEKDLSSAEQALTEVDFEPLSPRSGPVCSQLDTILDKHNITPQSYHSRSFIGNHCHKYITAKVYREFTSYIIRRAQERTCKQGILDMAFALRDTFNELNDAYRDIHNLISHSRPIDFDTIPTIQTCINKYMTFYRKNFKQNVTPKQHILEKHCIPWMKKYGFGMAFHSEQGGELIHTSVAKLERRAAAIRNKETHLKTILKSQHMQTSTQLLSSAPPIKKRKAK
;
A
#
# COMPACT_ATOMS: atom_id res chain seq x y z
N MET A 1 -15.01 -20.89 -12.03
CA MET A 1 -13.75 -21.55 -12.46
C MET A 1 -12.83 -21.61 -11.27
N ALA A 2 -12.15 -22.73 -11.00
CA ALA A 2 -11.02 -22.71 -10.08
C ALA A 2 -10.01 -21.72 -10.67
N LYS A 3 -9.71 -20.62 -9.94
CA LYS A 3 -8.72 -19.65 -10.37
C LYS A 3 -7.37 -20.36 -10.34
N ILE A 4 -6.91 -20.82 -11.50
CA ILE A 4 -5.56 -21.33 -11.66
C ILE A 4 -4.64 -20.16 -11.29
N LYS A 5 -3.69 -20.40 -10.38
CA LYS A 5 -2.75 -19.35 -9.94
C LYS A 5 -1.79 -19.03 -11.08
N ASP A 6 -1.30 -17.79 -11.11
CA ASP A 6 -0.22 -17.35 -11.99
C ASP A 6 1.11 -17.96 -11.54
N THR A 7 1.28 -19.27 -11.74
CA THR A 7 2.57 -19.96 -11.57
C THR A 7 3.37 -19.82 -12.85
N TYR A 8 4.69 -20.01 -12.77
CA TYR A 8 5.56 -19.91 -13.94
C TYR A 8 5.12 -20.89 -15.04
N GLU A 9 4.76 -22.13 -14.68
CA GLU A 9 4.35 -23.18 -15.61
C GLU A 9 3.07 -22.82 -16.35
N ASN A 10 2.09 -22.23 -15.65
CA ASN A 10 0.84 -21.79 -16.28
C ASN A 10 1.09 -20.60 -17.23
N LEU A 11 1.94 -19.66 -16.81
CA LEU A 11 2.33 -18.54 -17.66
C LEU A 11 3.12 -19.02 -18.88
N GLU A 12 4.00 -20.00 -18.74
CA GLU A 12 4.77 -20.59 -19.84
C GLU A 12 3.85 -21.18 -20.92
N ILE A 13 2.83 -21.93 -20.52
CA ILE A 13 1.82 -22.45 -21.46
C ILE A 13 1.13 -21.31 -22.20
N CYS A 14 0.63 -20.29 -21.50
CA CYS A 14 -0.02 -19.15 -22.12
C CYS A 14 0.92 -18.36 -23.05
N MET A 15 2.16 -18.12 -22.60
CA MET A 15 3.14 -17.34 -23.34
C MET A 15 3.69 -18.09 -24.54
N SER A 16 3.77 -19.42 -24.53
CA SER A 16 4.17 -20.21 -25.71
C SER A 16 3.27 -19.96 -26.93
N ILE A 17 2.00 -19.65 -26.68
CA ILE A 17 1.00 -19.32 -27.72
C ILE A 17 1.11 -17.86 -28.15
N LEU A 18 1.35 -16.94 -27.20
CA LEU A 18 1.35 -15.50 -27.45
C LEU A 18 2.70 -14.97 -27.99
N GLN A 19 3.81 -15.61 -27.63
CA GLN A 19 5.17 -15.13 -27.94
C GLN A 19 5.41 -14.92 -29.44
N PRO A 20 5.03 -15.85 -30.35
CA PRO A 20 5.18 -15.63 -31.79
C PRO A 20 4.36 -14.42 -32.29
N GLN A 21 3.19 -14.17 -31.68
CA GLN A 21 2.35 -13.03 -32.05
C GLN A 21 2.97 -11.70 -31.60
N LEU A 22 3.58 -11.68 -30.40
CA LEU A 22 4.32 -10.52 -29.90
C LEU A 22 5.55 -10.22 -30.77
N GLU A 23 6.27 -11.24 -31.22
CA GLU A 23 7.42 -11.08 -32.12
C GLU A 23 6.99 -10.48 -33.45
N ASN A 24 5.92 -11.00 -34.05
CA ASN A 24 5.34 -10.43 -35.26
C ASN A 24 4.95 -8.96 -35.07
N LEU A 25 4.24 -8.63 -33.98
CA LEU A 25 3.87 -7.24 -33.66
C LEU A 25 5.08 -6.33 -33.48
N SER A 26 6.16 -6.80 -32.87
CA SER A 26 7.38 -6.01 -32.64
C SER A 26 8.16 -5.70 -33.92
N SER A 27 7.92 -6.50 -34.97
CA SER A 27 8.50 -6.32 -36.31
C SER A 27 7.61 -5.46 -37.23
N LEU A 28 6.36 -5.21 -36.83
CA LEU A 28 5.39 -4.50 -37.65
C LEU A 28 5.73 -3.02 -37.80
N VAL A 29 5.59 -2.51 -39.01
CA VAL A 29 5.55 -1.08 -39.33
C VAL A 29 4.11 -0.74 -39.69
N TRP A 30 3.51 0.18 -38.96
CA TRP A 30 2.14 0.65 -39.16
C TRP A 30 2.18 2.15 -39.46
N ASP A 31 1.63 2.53 -40.62
CA ASP A 31 1.63 3.92 -41.12
C ASP A 31 3.02 4.56 -41.14
N GLY A 32 4.03 3.81 -41.61
CA GLY A 32 5.43 4.25 -41.65
C GLY A 32 6.13 4.30 -40.28
N GLN A 33 5.44 3.97 -39.19
CA GLN A 33 5.99 3.97 -37.84
C GLN A 33 6.19 2.55 -37.30
N LYS A 34 7.31 2.33 -36.62
CA LYS A 34 7.57 1.04 -35.97
C LYS A 34 6.66 0.88 -34.75
N VAL A 35 6.00 -0.26 -34.64
CA VAL A 35 5.22 -0.62 -33.44
C VAL A 35 6.18 -0.94 -32.30
N VAL A 36 5.95 -0.32 -31.14
CA VAL A 36 6.73 -0.57 -29.91
C VAL A 36 5.83 -1.24 -28.89
N LEU A 37 6.29 -2.39 -28.38
CA LEU A 37 5.59 -3.13 -27.33
C LEU A 37 6.11 -2.73 -25.95
N PHE A 38 5.18 -2.56 -25.03
CA PHE A 38 5.41 -2.28 -23.63
C PHE A 38 4.75 -3.35 -22.78
N LEU A 39 5.46 -3.80 -21.74
CA LEU A 39 4.91 -4.73 -20.77
C LEU A 39 4.54 -3.99 -19.49
N PHE A 40 3.35 -4.26 -18.95
CA PHE A 40 2.90 -3.76 -17.66
C PHE A 40 2.24 -4.90 -16.87
N GLY A 41 2.13 -4.70 -15.56
CA GLY A 41 1.53 -5.65 -14.63
C GLY A 41 2.13 -5.49 -13.25
N ASP A 42 1.54 -6.16 -12.26
CA ASP A 42 2.07 -6.12 -10.90
C ASP A 42 3.48 -6.71 -10.83
N TYR A 43 4.21 -6.31 -9.79
CA TYR A 43 5.61 -6.70 -9.64
C TYR A 43 5.82 -8.21 -9.53
N ASP A 44 4.86 -8.94 -8.98
CA ASP A 44 4.95 -10.38 -8.79
C ASP A 44 4.74 -11.12 -10.12
N PHE A 45 3.74 -10.71 -10.90
CA PHE A 45 3.51 -11.16 -12.27
C PHE A 45 4.73 -10.89 -13.16
N LEU A 46 5.24 -9.66 -13.15
CA LEU A 46 6.41 -9.28 -13.94
C LEU A 46 7.64 -10.11 -13.52
N SER A 47 7.87 -10.30 -12.21
CA SER A 47 8.98 -11.12 -11.73
C SER A 47 8.90 -12.55 -12.29
N LYS A 48 7.71 -13.15 -12.35
CA LYS A 48 7.54 -14.50 -12.92
C LYS A 48 7.76 -14.53 -14.44
N LEU A 49 7.26 -13.54 -15.18
CA LEU A 49 7.51 -13.44 -16.62
C LEU A 49 8.99 -13.36 -16.96
N TYR A 50 9.80 -12.71 -16.13
CA TYR A 50 11.25 -12.63 -16.30
C TYR A 50 12.02 -13.74 -15.58
N GLY A 51 11.32 -14.73 -14.99
CA GLY A 51 11.94 -15.87 -14.32
C GLY A 51 12.70 -15.51 -13.04
N LEU A 52 12.32 -14.45 -12.34
CA LEU A 52 12.99 -13.96 -11.12
C LEU A 52 12.27 -14.43 -9.85
N SER A 53 13.02 -14.57 -8.75
CA SER A 53 12.47 -14.99 -7.44
C SER A 53 11.57 -13.96 -6.73
N GLY A 54 11.32 -12.80 -7.34
CA GLY A 54 10.48 -11.73 -6.78
C GLY A 54 11.12 -10.85 -5.70
N ALA A 55 10.28 -10.03 -5.04
CA ALA A 55 10.70 -8.92 -4.18
C ALA A 55 11.40 -9.31 -2.87
N GLN A 56 11.33 -10.60 -2.47
CA GLN A 56 11.95 -11.07 -1.23
C GLN A 56 13.40 -11.51 -1.39
N GLY A 57 13.87 -11.74 -2.61
CA GLY A 57 15.23 -12.22 -2.85
C GLY A 57 16.32 -11.17 -2.58
N MET A 58 17.58 -11.60 -2.70
CA MET A 58 18.75 -10.73 -2.45
C MET A 58 18.88 -9.60 -3.48
N PHE A 59 18.54 -9.86 -4.73
CA PHE A 59 18.47 -8.91 -5.84
C PHE A 59 17.00 -8.70 -6.25
N PRO A 60 16.23 -7.91 -5.50
CA PRO A 60 14.78 -7.87 -5.61
C PRO A 60 14.30 -6.91 -6.70
N CYS A 61 15.16 -6.37 -7.56
CA CYS A 61 14.80 -5.41 -8.61
C CYS A 61 14.78 -6.08 -10.00
N LEU A 62 13.72 -5.80 -10.77
CA LEU A 62 13.58 -6.27 -12.15
C LEU A 62 14.57 -5.57 -13.10
N TRP A 63 14.86 -4.29 -12.89
CA TRP A 63 15.64 -3.48 -13.83
C TRP A 63 17.15 -3.48 -13.58
N CYS A 64 17.61 -3.81 -12.37
CA CYS A 64 19.03 -3.72 -12.02
C CYS A 64 19.50 -4.80 -11.04
N LEU A 65 20.82 -4.88 -10.86
CA LEU A 65 21.50 -5.87 -10.03
C LEU A 65 21.89 -5.30 -8.65
N VAL A 66 21.15 -4.32 -8.13
CA VAL A 66 21.39 -3.81 -6.77
C VAL A 66 20.88 -4.82 -5.74
N PRO A 67 21.71 -5.28 -4.80
CA PRO A 67 21.24 -6.14 -3.73
C PRO A 67 20.46 -5.32 -2.68
N LYS A 68 19.53 -5.98 -2.00
CA LYS A 68 18.63 -5.42 -0.99
C LYS A 68 19.37 -4.68 0.14
N SER A 69 20.56 -5.16 0.52
CA SER A 69 21.43 -4.49 1.51
C SER A 69 21.89 -3.11 1.03
N HIS A 70 22.25 -2.97 -0.24
CA HIS A 70 22.74 -1.72 -0.83
C HIS A 70 21.63 -0.74 -1.25
N MET A 71 20.36 -1.17 -1.30
CA MET A 71 19.24 -0.25 -1.56
C MET A 71 19.05 0.79 -0.44
N ARG A 72 19.52 0.47 0.77
CA ARG A 72 19.45 1.37 1.94
C ARG A 72 20.27 2.64 1.74
N MET A 73 21.39 2.53 1.04
CA MET A 73 22.35 3.62 0.88
C MET A 73 22.03 4.47 -0.34
N ALA A 74 22.36 5.76 -0.28
CA ALA A 74 22.37 6.60 -1.46
C ALA A 74 23.47 6.11 -2.41
N GLN A 75 23.08 5.64 -3.60
CA GLN A 75 24.06 5.18 -4.58
C GLN A 75 24.58 6.36 -5.40
N LYS A 76 25.90 6.55 -5.39
CA LYS A 76 26.62 7.59 -6.16
C LYS A 76 26.79 7.24 -7.64
N LYS A 77 26.82 5.95 -7.97
CA LYS A 77 26.99 5.44 -9.34
C LYS A 77 25.68 4.86 -9.85
N GLU A 78 25.50 4.88 -11.17
CA GLU A 78 24.40 4.17 -11.81
C GLU A 78 24.52 2.66 -11.53
N PRO A 79 23.42 2.00 -11.15
CA PRO A 79 23.47 0.58 -10.84
C PRO A 79 23.62 -0.25 -12.13
N PRO A 80 24.31 -1.41 -12.06
CA PRO A 80 24.35 -2.35 -13.19
C PRO A 80 22.94 -2.76 -13.58
N GLN A 81 22.59 -2.60 -14.86
CA GLN A 81 21.25 -2.90 -15.37
C GLN A 81 21.09 -4.38 -15.69
N ARG A 82 19.85 -4.84 -15.67
CA ARG A 82 19.46 -6.18 -16.08
C ARG A 82 18.96 -6.13 -17.54
N TYR A 83 19.43 -7.08 -18.32
CA TYR A 83 19.05 -7.33 -19.72
C TYR A 83 18.62 -8.78 -19.90
N LEU A 84 17.83 -9.10 -20.92
CA LEU A 84 17.45 -10.48 -21.23
C LEU A 84 18.66 -11.40 -21.35
N ALA A 85 19.72 -10.95 -22.02
CA ALA A 85 20.97 -11.70 -22.15
C ALA A 85 21.60 -12.03 -20.78
N SER A 86 21.61 -11.07 -19.85
CA SER A 86 22.12 -11.29 -18.49
C SER A 86 21.27 -12.27 -17.70
N ILE A 87 19.94 -12.23 -17.82
CA ILE A 87 19.04 -13.18 -17.15
C ILE A 87 19.27 -14.60 -17.67
N ARG A 88 19.33 -14.77 -19.00
CA ARG A 88 19.60 -16.07 -19.63
C ARG A 88 20.92 -16.65 -19.17
N ARG A 89 21.99 -15.85 -19.18
CA ARG A 89 23.31 -16.25 -18.68
C ARG A 89 23.25 -16.69 -17.22
N ASP A 90 22.64 -15.88 -16.36
CA ASP A 90 22.58 -16.15 -14.92
C ASP A 90 21.73 -17.40 -14.64
N PHE A 91 20.63 -17.64 -15.38
CA PHE A 91 19.87 -18.88 -15.31
C PHE A 91 20.69 -20.10 -15.79
N SER A 92 21.40 -20.00 -16.91
CA SER A 92 22.28 -21.08 -17.37
C SER A 92 23.37 -21.42 -16.34
N HIS A 93 23.95 -20.41 -15.70
CA HIS A 93 24.91 -20.60 -14.60
C HIS A 93 24.26 -21.20 -13.36
N PHE A 94 23.04 -20.81 -13.02
CA PHE A 94 22.27 -21.39 -11.93
C PHE A 94 21.99 -22.88 -12.15
N GLN A 95 21.62 -23.28 -13.37
CA GLN A 95 21.42 -24.69 -13.73
C GLN A 95 22.74 -25.47 -13.70
N LYS A 96 23.79 -24.97 -14.36
CA LYS A 96 25.07 -25.66 -14.52
C LYS A 96 25.90 -25.73 -13.26
N TYR A 97 26.12 -24.60 -12.59
CA TYR A 97 27.02 -24.47 -11.44
C TYR A 97 26.26 -24.45 -10.11
N GLY A 98 25.06 -23.87 -10.10
CA GLY A 98 24.17 -23.86 -8.93
C GLY A 98 23.39 -25.17 -8.74
N LYS A 99 23.41 -26.08 -9.73
CA LYS A 99 22.67 -27.34 -9.78
C LYS A 99 21.15 -27.18 -9.58
N GLY A 100 20.61 -26.00 -9.91
CA GLY A 100 19.19 -25.68 -9.67
C GLY A 100 18.80 -25.55 -8.19
N ASP A 101 19.76 -25.56 -7.25
CA ASP A 101 19.44 -25.44 -5.82
C ASP A 101 19.10 -23.98 -5.45
N LYS A 102 17.85 -23.75 -5.05
CA LYS A 102 17.33 -22.44 -4.63
C LYS A 102 18.17 -21.76 -3.54
N LYS A 103 18.95 -22.50 -2.74
CA LYS A 103 19.88 -21.92 -1.76
C LYS A 103 21.00 -21.10 -2.40
N ASN A 104 21.38 -21.43 -3.64
CA ASN A 104 22.42 -20.74 -4.40
C ASN A 104 21.89 -19.59 -5.27
N LEU A 105 20.57 -19.39 -5.32
CA LEU A 105 19.88 -18.49 -6.24
C LEU A 105 20.36 -17.02 -6.13
N SER A 106 20.75 -16.60 -4.92
CA SER A 106 21.33 -15.27 -4.70
C SER A 106 22.64 -15.04 -5.44
N ARG A 107 23.45 -16.09 -5.66
CA ARG A 107 24.72 -16.00 -6.42
C ARG A 107 24.51 -15.76 -7.91
N TYR A 108 23.29 -15.99 -8.40
CA TYR A 108 22.90 -15.84 -9.80
C TYR A 108 21.81 -14.76 -9.95
N HIS A 109 21.92 -13.71 -9.14
CA HIS A 109 21.03 -12.55 -9.14
C HIS A 109 19.55 -12.91 -9.13
N ASN A 110 19.16 -13.95 -8.39
CA ASN A 110 17.78 -14.41 -8.28
C ASN A 110 17.11 -14.93 -9.57
N CYS A 111 17.87 -15.33 -10.60
CA CYS A 111 17.31 -15.92 -11.82
C CYS A 111 16.94 -17.39 -11.60
N LEU A 112 15.64 -17.66 -11.47
CA LEU A 112 15.09 -18.99 -11.21
C LEU A 112 14.69 -19.74 -12.48
N HIS A 113 14.24 -19.00 -13.50
CA HIS A 113 13.77 -19.53 -14.79
C HIS A 113 14.26 -18.67 -15.96
N LEU A 114 14.01 -19.13 -17.19
CA LEU A 114 14.18 -18.31 -18.38
C LEU A 114 13.09 -17.23 -18.47
N PRO A 115 13.35 -16.07 -19.09
CA PRO A 115 12.30 -15.13 -19.45
C PRO A 115 11.30 -15.77 -20.42
N LEU A 116 10.01 -15.57 -20.16
CA LEU A 116 8.90 -16.03 -21.00
C LEU A 116 8.55 -15.03 -22.12
N VAL A 117 9.19 -13.86 -22.13
CA VAL A 117 8.99 -12.80 -23.12
C VAL A 117 10.33 -12.31 -23.67
N ASN A 118 10.36 -12.00 -24.96
CA ASN A 118 11.48 -11.32 -25.63
C ASN A 118 11.32 -9.80 -25.62
N ILE A 119 10.96 -9.22 -24.47
CA ILE A 119 10.85 -7.79 -24.24
C ILE A 119 11.91 -7.42 -23.19
N GLU A 120 12.73 -6.40 -23.46
CA GLU A 120 13.78 -6.03 -22.50
C GLU A 120 13.19 -5.44 -21.20
N PRO A 121 13.80 -5.65 -20.03
CA PRO A 121 13.31 -5.09 -18.77
C PRO A 121 13.10 -3.57 -18.81
N PHE A 122 13.95 -2.82 -19.54
CA PHE A 122 13.80 -1.38 -19.72
C PHE A 122 12.60 -0.97 -20.60
N GLN A 123 11.88 -1.93 -21.20
CA GLN A 123 10.59 -1.75 -21.89
C GLN A 123 9.41 -2.24 -21.04
N CYS A 124 9.67 -2.64 -19.79
CA CYS A 124 8.65 -2.89 -18.80
C CYS A 124 8.40 -1.65 -17.93
N ALA A 125 7.17 -1.14 -17.97
CA ALA A 125 6.79 0.06 -17.24
C ALA A 125 6.87 -0.18 -15.72
N PRO A 126 7.51 0.71 -14.95
CA PRO A 126 7.49 0.58 -13.50
C PRO A 126 6.05 0.60 -12.96
N PRO A 127 5.66 -0.35 -12.08
CA PRO A 127 4.28 -0.56 -11.64
C PRO A 127 3.85 0.52 -10.65
N TYR A 128 3.57 1.72 -11.16
CA TYR A 128 3.44 2.92 -10.33
C TYR A 128 2.25 2.88 -9.37
N LEU A 129 1.14 2.25 -9.76
CA LEU A 129 0.02 2.03 -8.84
C LEU A 129 0.51 1.22 -7.63
N HIS A 130 1.20 0.09 -7.85
CA HIS A 130 1.73 -0.70 -6.74
C HIS A 130 2.84 -0.01 -5.95
N ILE A 131 3.63 0.88 -6.57
CA ILE A 131 4.58 1.76 -5.88
C ILE A 131 3.82 2.68 -4.91
N LEU A 132 2.79 3.37 -5.39
CA LEU A 132 1.92 4.23 -4.58
C LEU A 132 1.30 3.46 -3.40
N LEU A 133 0.68 2.31 -3.67
CA LEU A 133 0.09 1.46 -2.64
C LEU A 133 1.11 1.08 -1.56
N GLY A 134 2.31 0.69 -1.98
CA GLY A 134 3.37 0.26 -1.06
C GLY A 134 3.95 1.40 -0.23
N ILE A 135 4.16 2.57 -0.82
CA ILE A 135 4.72 3.74 -0.11
C ILE A 135 3.71 4.29 0.90
N VAL A 136 2.45 4.46 0.51
CA VAL A 136 1.41 4.96 1.42
C VAL A 136 1.18 4.00 2.59
N LEU A 137 1.11 2.69 2.32
CA LEU A 137 1.01 1.69 3.38
C LEU A 137 2.22 1.74 4.32
N LYS A 138 3.43 1.96 3.78
CA LYS A 138 4.65 2.10 4.58
C LYS A 138 4.60 3.34 5.47
N HIS A 139 4.24 4.50 4.93
CA HIS A 139 4.09 5.74 5.69
C HIS A 139 3.08 5.57 6.82
N ARG A 140 1.91 4.97 6.53
CA ARG A 140 0.88 4.74 7.54
C ARG A 140 1.36 3.82 8.67
N ARG A 141 2.02 2.71 8.35
CA ARG A 141 2.54 1.80 9.38
C ARG A 141 3.59 2.48 10.27
N MET A 142 4.50 3.26 9.68
CA MET A 142 5.48 4.02 10.47
C MET A 142 4.80 5.04 11.39
N LEU A 143 3.72 5.69 10.92
CA LEU A 143 2.93 6.62 11.72
C LEU A 143 2.27 5.90 12.91
N GLU A 144 1.63 4.75 12.66
CA GLU A 144 1.03 3.91 13.71
C GLU A 144 2.07 3.41 14.71
N GLU A 145 3.21 2.91 14.24
CA GLU A 145 4.33 2.45 15.08
C GLU A 145 4.85 3.58 15.97
N THR A 146 4.99 4.80 15.43
CA THR A 146 5.48 5.95 16.19
C THR A 146 4.41 6.46 17.17
N THR A 147 3.14 6.44 16.78
CA THR A 147 2.01 6.79 17.67
C THR A 147 1.90 5.80 18.83
N HIS A 148 2.09 4.50 18.56
CA HIS A 148 2.09 3.49 19.60
C HIS A 148 3.21 3.70 20.63
N LYS A 149 4.37 4.24 20.23
CA LYS A 149 5.41 4.63 21.19
C LYS A 149 4.95 5.77 22.12
N ILE A 150 4.15 6.71 21.61
CA ILE A 150 3.52 7.75 22.45
C ILE A 150 2.57 7.10 23.45
N ASP A 151 1.71 6.17 23.00
CA ASP A 151 0.81 5.42 23.88
C ASP A 151 1.57 4.67 24.98
N MET A 152 2.67 4.00 24.63
CA MET A 152 3.52 3.30 25.61
C MET A 152 4.15 4.25 26.64
N GLN A 153 4.48 5.47 26.24
CA GLN A 153 5.05 6.48 27.14
C GLN A 153 3.99 7.09 28.05
N ILE A 154 2.75 7.22 27.57
CA ILE A 154 1.59 7.60 28.41
C ILE A 154 1.36 6.50 29.45
N ALA A 155 1.33 5.24 29.02
CA ALA A 155 1.12 4.09 29.91
C ALA A 155 2.25 3.87 30.93
N ALA A 156 3.45 4.41 30.67
CA ALA A 156 4.62 4.24 31.53
C ALA A 156 4.95 5.49 32.38
N ALA A 157 4.21 6.59 32.23
CA ALA A 157 4.30 7.69 33.18
C ALA A 157 3.88 7.15 34.57
N LEU A 158 4.48 7.61 35.66
CA LEU A 158 4.25 7.10 37.03
C LEU A 158 3.90 8.26 37.98
N ASP A 159 3.51 9.42 37.44
CA ASP A 159 3.56 10.71 38.14
C ASP A 159 2.18 11.37 38.29
N THR A 160 2.07 12.29 39.24
CA THR A 160 0.84 12.97 39.72
C THR A 160 0.10 13.85 38.69
N ASP A 161 0.52 13.88 37.43
CA ASP A 161 -0.03 14.71 36.35
C ASP A 161 -0.86 13.91 35.34
N PHE A 162 -1.58 12.88 35.82
CA PHE A 162 -2.43 12.08 34.96
C PHE A 162 -3.80 12.71 34.75
N THR A 163 -4.31 12.58 33.53
CA THR A 163 -5.76 12.63 33.32
C THR A 163 -6.34 11.27 33.71
N GLU A 164 -7.62 11.22 34.10
CA GLU A 164 -8.33 9.98 34.50
C GLU A 164 -8.13 8.81 33.51
N ILE A 165 -8.00 9.13 32.23
CA ILE A 165 -7.80 8.15 31.17
C ILE A 165 -6.36 7.60 31.16
N ALA A 166 -5.36 8.41 31.49
CA ALA A 166 -3.99 7.92 31.58
C ALA A 166 -3.78 7.02 32.80
N GLU A 167 -4.47 7.29 33.92
CA GLU A 167 -4.57 6.34 35.04
C GLU A 167 -5.23 5.03 34.61
N SER A 168 -6.32 5.10 33.83
CA SER A 168 -6.99 3.92 33.30
C SER A 168 -6.08 3.08 32.39
N VAL A 169 -5.31 3.75 31.53
CA VAL A 169 -4.34 3.09 30.65
C VAL A 169 -3.19 2.47 31.44
N TYR A 170 -2.71 3.13 32.49
CA TYR A 170 -1.70 2.60 33.39
C TYR A 170 -2.20 1.35 34.12
N SER A 171 -3.39 1.42 34.71
CA SER A 171 -3.94 0.35 35.56
C SER A 171 -4.45 -0.86 34.77
N TYR A 172 -4.98 -0.65 33.57
CA TYR A 172 -5.67 -1.71 32.81
C TYR A 172 -5.02 -2.02 31.46
N GLY A 173 -4.02 -1.25 31.04
CA GLY A 173 -3.31 -1.44 29.78
C GLY A 173 -4.27 -1.41 28.59
N LYS A 174 -4.35 -2.50 27.79
CA LYS A 174 -5.26 -2.59 26.64
C LYS A 174 -6.74 -2.58 27.03
N ASN A 175 -7.06 -2.92 28.27
CA ASN A 175 -8.43 -3.02 28.77
C ASN A 175 -8.97 -1.67 29.27
N TRP A 176 -8.21 -0.58 29.12
CA TRP A 176 -8.57 0.76 29.58
C TRP A 176 -9.95 1.22 29.10
N THR A 177 -10.33 0.98 27.83
CA THR A 177 -11.65 1.39 27.33
C THR A 177 -12.80 0.69 28.06
N ARG A 178 -12.62 -0.60 28.41
CA ARG A 178 -13.60 -1.36 29.19
C ARG A 178 -13.68 -0.81 30.61
N ALA A 179 -12.52 -0.52 31.23
CA ALA A 179 -12.48 0.07 32.56
C ALA A 179 -13.16 1.44 32.60
N GLU A 180 -12.91 2.31 31.60
CA GLU A 180 -13.58 3.62 31.50
C GLU A 180 -15.10 3.49 31.37
N GLN A 181 -15.60 2.57 30.54
CA GLN A 181 -17.04 2.33 30.41
C GLN A 181 -17.67 1.86 31.74
N ILE A 182 -16.95 1.04 32.51
CA ILE A 182 -17.41 0.58 33.82
C ILE A 182 -17.38 1.73 34.83
N LYS A 183 -16.33 2.56 34.85
CA LYS A 183 -16.25 3.76 35.71
C LYS A 183 -17.35 4.79 35.41
N GLU A 184 -17.62 5.06 34.14
CA GLU A 184 -18.74 5.92 33.72
C GLU A 184 -20.08 5.36 34.22
N LYS A 185 -20.28 4.04 34.12
CA LYS A 185 -21.46 3.36 34.65
C LYS A 185 -21.56 3.47 36.17
N ILE A 186 -20.44 3.29 36.89
CA ILE A 186 -20.38 3.45 38.35
C ILE A 186 -20.79 4.87 38.75
N ASN A 187 -20.22 5.90 38.12
CA ASN A 187 -20.55 7.30 38.41
C ASN A 187 -22.02 7.62 38.11
N PHE A 188 -22.56 7.11 37.00
CA PHE A 188 -24.00 7.23 36.71
C PHE A 188 -24.87 6.61 37.80
N LEU A 189 -24.57 5.36 38.20
CA LEU A 189 -25.32 4.64 39.23
C LEU A 189 -25.23 5.33 40.61
N GLN A 190 -24.06 5.85 40.98
CA GLN A 190 -23.89 6.65 42.20
C GLN A 190 -24.82 7.87 42.21
N ASN A 191 -24.92 8.58 41.09
CA ASN A 191 -25.86 9.71 40.96
C ASN A 191 -27.32 9.26 41.06
N CYS A 192 -27.68 8.11 40.47
CA CYS A 192 -29.03 7.56 40.59
C CYS A 192 -29.38 7.18 42.04
N VAL A 193 -28.46 6.57 42.80
CA VAL A 193 -28.64 6.25 44.23
C VAL A 193 -28.93 7.53 45.03
N ILE A 194 -28.18 8.61 44.79
CA ILE A 194 -28.34 9.89 45.49
C ILE A 194 -29.70 10.55 45.18
N LEU A 195 -30.16 10.44 43.93
CA LEU A 195 -31.39 11.09 43.45
C LEU A 195 -32.66 10.24 43.61
N SER A 196 -32.54 9.02 44.16
CA SER A 196 -33.66 8.09 44.28
C SER A 196 -34.72 8.60 45.27
N SER A 197 -35.99 8.57 44.84
CA SER A 197 -37.15 9.03 45.61
C SER A 197 -37.80 7.93 46.46
N SER A 198 -37.51 6.66 46.17
CA SER A 198 -38.04 5.50 46.91
C SER A 198 -36.92 4.57 47.35
N ASP A 199 -37.14 3.88 48.48
CA ASP A 199 -36.19 2.91 49.02
C ASP A 199 -36.00 1.71 48.09
N GLU A 200 -37.03 1.31 47.34
CA GLU A 200 -36.97 0.19 46.40
C GLU A 200 -36.10 0.52 45.17
N GLU A 201 -36.24 1.72 44.59
CA GLU A 201 -35.37 2.19 43.50
C GLU A 201 -33.91 2.30 43.97
N ARG A 202 -33.72 2.85 45.17
CA ARG A 202 -32.39 2.99 45.76
C ARG A 202 -31.69 1.64 45.93
N GLN A 203 -32.38 0.64 46.49
CA GLN A 203 -31.84 -0.71 46.66
C GLN A 203 -31.47 -1.37 45.33
N ASN A 204 -32.27 -1.15 44.28
CA ASN A 204 -31.97 -1.66 42.93
C ASN A 204 -30.69 -1.02 42.37
N PHE A 205 -30.54 0.31 42.47
CA PHE A 205 -29.32 0.98 42.00
C PHE A 205 -28.08 0.62 42.82
N GLU A 206 -28.20 0.43 44.14
CA GLU A 206 -27.10 -0.02 45.00
C GLU A 206 -26.61 -1.43 44.60
N LYS A 207 -27.53 -2.33 44.24
CA LYS A 207 -27.18 -3.68 43.74
C LYS A 207 -26.45 -3.62 42.40
N ASP A 208 -26.92 -2.80 41.47
CA ASP A 208 -26.28 -2.61 40.16
C ASP A 208 -24.91 -1.93 40.30
N LEU A 209 -24.78 -0.99 41.25
CA LEU A 209 -23.52 -0.32 41.58
C LEU A 209 -22.49 -1.32 42.10
N SER A 210 -22.86 -2.14 43.09
CA SER A 210 -22.02 -3.21 43.63
C SER A 210 -21.56 -4.18 42.54
N SER A 211 -22.46 -4.56 41.63
CA SER A 211 -22.13 -5.43 40.50
C SER A 211 -21.15 -4.77 39.50
N ALA A 212 -21.28 -3.46 39.26
CA ALA A 212 -20.38 -2.72 38.38
C ALA A 212 -18.99 -2.52 39.03
N GLU A 213 -18.93 -2.23 40.32
CA GLU A 213 -17.69 -2.14 41.09
C GLU A 213 -16.94 -3.48 41.10
N GLN A 214 -17.65 -4.61 41.28
CA GLN A 214 -17.07 -5.94 41.14
C GLN A 214 -16.55 -6.19 39.71
N ALA A 215 -17.33 -5.80 38.68
CA ALA A 215 -16.88 -5.95 37.30
C ALA A 215 -15.61 -5.13 36.99
N LEU A 216 -15.36 -4.03 37.70
CA LEU A 216 -14.14 -3.22 37.58
C LEU A 216 -12.93 -3.88 38.23
N THR A 217 -13.10 -4.52 39.40
CA THR A 217 -12.01 -5.23 40.10
C THR A 217 -11.58 -6.49 39.35
N GLU A 218 -12.48 -7.10 38.58
CA GLU A 218 -12.20 -8.23 37.68
C GLU A 218 -11.50 -7.83 36.37
N VAL A 219 -11.27 -6.53 36.11
CA VAL A 219 -10.53 -6.11 34.92
C VAL A 219 -9.03 -6.23 35.18
N ASP A 220 -8.44 -7.28 34.60
CA ASP A 220 -7.00 -7.48 34.68
C ASP A 220 -6.22 -6.48 33.79
N PHE A 221 -5.01 -6.14 34.26
CA PHE A 221 -4.02 -5.45 33.45
C PHE A 221 -3.55 -6.35 32.30
N GLU A 222 -3.58 -5.81 31.09
CA GLU A 222 -2.99 -6.46 29.94
C GLU A 222 -2.13 -5.48 29.13
N PRO A 223 -0.88 -5.81 28.79
CA PRO A 223 0.01 -4.89 28.08
C PRO A 223 -0.59 -4.34 26.79
N LEU A 224 -0.31 -3.07 26.51
CA LEU A 224 -0.74 -2.45 25.25
C LEU A 224 -0.16 -3.21 24.05
N SER A 225 -1.07 -3.60 23.15
CA SER A 225 -0.71 -4.12 21.84
C SER A 225 -0.68 -2.98 20.81
N PRO A 226 -0.05 -3.17 19.64
CA PRO A 226 -0.09 -2.17 18.59
C PRO A 226 -1.53 -1.75 18.30
N ARG A 227 -1.77 -0.44 18.35
CA ARG A 227 -3.08 0.20 18.10
C ARG A 227 -4.15 0.02 19.18
N SER A 228 -3.86 -0.59 20.33
CA SER A 228 -4.82 -0.63 21.46
C SER A 228 -4.73 0.59 22.38
N GLY A 229 -3.70 1.42 22.22
CA GLY A 229 -3.48 2.58 23.07
C GLY A 229 -4.47 3.74 22.84
N PRO A 230 -4.55 4.68 23.80
CA PRO A 230 -5.55 5.75 23.82
C PRO A 230 -5.47 6.70 22.62
N VAL A 231 -4.29 6.91 22.04
CA VAL A 231 -4.11 7.75 20.85
C VAL A 231 -4.29 6.91 19.58
N CYS A 232 -3.60 5.76 19.49
CA CYS A 232 -3.54 5.02 18.24
C CYS A 232 -4.85 4.30 17.87
N SER A 233 -5.65 3.86 18.86
CA SER A 233 -6.90 3.12 18.63
C SER A 233 -7.95 3.90 17.85
N GLN A 234 -7.89 5.23 17.91
CA GLN A 234 -8.90 6.09 17.31
C GLN A 234 -8.49 6.67 15.95
N LEU A 235 -7.29 6.33 15.45
CA LEU A 235 -6.82 6.84 14.15
C LEU A 235 -7.71 6.38 12.98
N ASP A 236 -8.38 5.24 13.10
CA ASP A 236 -9.29 4.74 12.05
C ASP A 236 -10.50 5.68 11.85
N THR A 237 -10.91 6.43 12.88
CA THR A 237 -12.01 7.41 12.77
C THR A 237 -11.74 8.49 11.72
N ILE A 238 -10.45 8.82 11.51
CA ILE A 238 -10.02 9.77 10.48
C ILE A 238 -10.14 9.14 9.10
N LEU A 239 -9.83 7.85 8.96
CA LEU A 239 -10.01 7.13 7.70
C LEU A 239 -11.50 7.10 7.31
N ASP A 240 -12.37 6.78 8.27
CA ASP A 240 -13.82 6.75 8.06
C ASP A 240 -14.35 8.12 7.65
N LYS A 241 -13.91 9.19 8.31
CA LYS A 241 -14.27 10.58 7.96
C LYS A 241 -13.92 10.94 6.51
N HIS A 242 -12.84 10.38 5.97
CA HIS A 242 -12.41 10.63 4.57
C HIS A 242 -12.90 9.57 3.57
N ASN A 243 -13.76 8.66 4.00
CA ASN A 243 -14.22 7.52 3.20
C ASN A 243 -13.03 6.73 2.63
N ILE A 244 -12.10 6.37 3.52
CA ILE A 244 -10.95 5.53 3.24
C ILE A 244 -11.12 4.23 4.03
N THR A 245 -11.35 3.13 3.33
CA THR A 245 -11.52 1.82 3.99
C THR A 245 -10.28 0.94 3.75
N PRO A 246 -9.54 0.54 4.80
CA PRO A 246 -8.49 -0.46 4.68
C PRO A 246 -9.08 -1.82 4.29
N GLN A 247 -8.39 -2.58 3.45
CA GLN A 247 -8.80 -3.93 3.09
C GLN A 247 -8.48 -4.92 4.21
N SER A 248 -9.50 -5.63 4.71
CA SER A 248 -9.39 -6.61 5.80
C SER A 248 -8.41 -7.77 5.48
N TYR A 249 -8.44 -8.30 4.26
CA TYR A 249 -7.70 -9.53 3.90
C TYR A 249 -6.24 -9.30 3.47
N HIS A 250 -5.82 -8.06 3.23
CA HIS A 250 -4.52 -7.74 2.65
C HIS A 250 -3.67 -6.88 3.58
N SER A 251 -3.51 -7.31 4.83
CA SER A 251 -2.72 -6.59 5.84
C SER A 251 -3.11 -5.10 5.99
N ARG A 252 -4.42 -4.82 5.89
CA ARG A 252 -4.99 -3.46 5.95
C ARG A 252 -4.46 -2.52 4.86
N SER A 253 -4.18 -3.06 3.68
CA SER A 253 -3.76 -2.27 2.52
C SER A 253 -4.87 -1.36 2.00
N PHE A 254 -4.48 -0.35 1.22
CA PHE A 254 -5.39 0.58 0.57
C PHE A 254 -5.54 0.21 -0.91
N ILE A 255 -6.64 0.65 -1.53
CA ILE A 255 -6.78 0.68 -2.99
C ILE A 255 -6.26 2.01 -3.55
N GLY A 256 -6.06 2.10 -4.87
CA GLY A 256 -5.49 3.29 -5.51
C GLY A 256 -6.20 4.60 -5.15
N ASN A 257 -7.53 4.61 -5.21
CA ASN A 257 -8.34 5.78 -4.83
C ASN A 257 -8.16 6.20 -3.37
N HIS A 258 -8.00 5.23 -2.46
CA HIS A 258 -7.76 5.50 -1.05
C HIS A 258 -6.37 6.10 -0.84
N CYS A 259 -5.35 5.61 -1.55
CA CYS A 259 -4.02 6.21 -1.52
C CYS A 259 -4.01 7.65 -2.03
N HIS A 260 -4.70 7.93 -3.15
CA HIS A 260 -4.83 9.29 -3.67
C HIS A 260 -5.45 10.25 -2.65
N LYS A 261 -6.49 9.82 -1.92
CA LYS A 261 -7.08 10.62 -0.84
C LYS A 261 -6.09 10.81 0.33
N TYR A 262 -5.44 9.73 0.75
CA TYR A 262 -4.54 9.73 1.91
C TYR A 262 -3.39 10.74 1.78
N ILE A 263 -2.77 10.81 0.59
CA ILE A 263 -1.62 11.71 0.35
C ILE A 263 -2.01 13.18 0.17
N THR A 264 -3.29 13.55 0.30
CA THR A 264 -3.70 14.96 0.30
C THR A 264 -3.34 15.63 1.62
N ALA A 265 -2.93 16.90 1.57
CA ALA A 265 -2.56 17.68 2.75
C ALA A 265 -3.64 17.67 3.83
N LYS A 266 -4.91 17.74 3.41
CA LYS A 266 -6.05 17.66 4.31
C LYS A 266 -6.02 16.41 5.19
N VAL A 267 -5.77 15.24 4.59
CA VAL A 267 -5.91 13.95 5.29
C VAL A 267 -4.73 13.69 6.22
N TYR A 268 -3.49 13.69 5.72
CA TYR A 268 -2.35 13.36 6.59
C TYR A 268 -2.07 14.42 7.66
N ARG A 269 -2.38 15.70 7.40
CA ARG A 269 -2.28 16.73 8.46
C ARG A 269 -3.32 16.51 9.54
N GLU A 270 -4.54 16.12 9.18
CA GLU A 270 -5.56 15.76 10.16
C GLU A 270 -5.13 14.59 11.04
N PHE A 271 -4.48 13.56 10.50
CA PHE A 271 -3.85 12.50 11.30
C PHE A 271 -2.88 13.07 12.33
N THR A 272 -1.93 13.88 11.89
CA THR A 272 -0.87 14.39 12.79
C THR A 272 -1.40 15.36 13.84
N SER A 273 -2.35 16.24 13.48
CA SER A 273 -2.99 17.17 14.42
C SER A 273 -3.87 16.42 15.42
N TYR A 274 -4.56 15.37 14.98
CA TYR A 274 -5.35 14.52 15.87
C TYR A 274 -4.48 13.84 16.93
N ILE A 275 -3.31 13.32 16.54
CA ILE A 275 -2.35 12.69 17.46
C ILE A 275 -1.92 13.67 18.55
N ILE A 276 -1.56 14.91 18.19
CA ILE A 276 -1.18 15.94 19.17
C ILE A 276 -2.34 16.22 20.13
N ARG A 277 -3.52 16.48 19.59
CA ARG A 277 -4.70 16.80 20.40
C ARG A 277 -5.00 15.66 21.39
N ARG A 278 -4.99 14.41 20.92
CA ARG A 278 -5.21 13.25 21.79
C ARG A 278 -4.09 13.07 22.81
N ALA A 279 -2.84 13.35 22.47
CA ALA A 279 -1.76 13.32 23.46
C ALA A 279 -1.99 14.38 24.56
N GLN A 280 -2.37 15.61 24.19
CA GLN A 280 -2.67 16.70 25.13
C GLN A 280 -3.86 16.40 26.05
N GLU A 281 -4.89 15.71 25.54
CA GLU A 281 -6.03 15.25 26.34
C GLU A 281 -5.65 14.10 27.32
N ARG A 282 -4.43 13.57 27.25
CA ARG A 282 -4.00 12.37 28.00
C ARG A 282 -2.80 12.61 28.90
N THR A 283 -2.00 13.64 28.64
CA THR A 283 -0.84 13.94 29.47
C THR A 283 -0.44 15.39 29.35
N CYS A 284 0.03 15.94 30.47
CA CYS A 284 0.68 17.25 30.53
C CYS A 284 2.22 17.14 30.40
N LYS A 285 2.77 15.92 30.32
CA LYS A 285 4.22 15.70 30.32
C LYS A 285 4.85 16.21 29.04
N GLN A 286 5.64 17.28 29.16
CA GLN A 286 6.24 17.98 28.02
C GLN A 286 7.01 17.05 27.08
N GLY A 287 7.80 16.11 27.59
CA GLY A 287 8.54 15.16 26.74
C GLY A 287 7.65 14.28 25.86
N ILE A 288 6.43 13.93 26.30
CA ILE A 288 5.47 13.17 25.49
C ILE A 288 4.84 14.07 24.42
N LEU A 289 4.52 15.32 24.77
CA LEU A 289 3.99 16.29 23.82
C LEU A 289 5.03 16.64 22.75
N ASP A 290 6.29 16.81 23.12
CA ASP A 290 7.40 17.05 22.20
C ASP A 290 7.55 15.89 21.19
N MET A 291 7.39 14.63 21.65
CA MET A 291 7.34 13.48 20.75
C MET A 291 6.17 13.55 19.76
N ALA A 292 4.99 14.00 20.19
CA ALA A 292 3.83 14.16 19.32
C ALA A 292 4.04 15.29 18.29
N PHE A 293 4.63 16.42 18.69
CA PHE A 293 4.98 17.51 17.79
C PHE A 293 6.06 17.10 16.78
N ALA A 294 7.12 16.43 17.23
CA ALA A 294 8.16 15.90 16.35
C ALA A 294 7.61 14.88 15.35
N LEU A 295 6.67 14.02 15.78
CA LEU A 295 5.93 13.10 14.90
C LEU A 295 5.17 13.89 13.82
N ARG A 296 4.40 14.92 14.20
CA ARG A 296 3.67 15.76 13.24
C ARG A 296 4.61 16.32 12.17
N ASP A 297 5.68 16.97 12.58
CA ASP A 297 6.58 17.67 11.66
C ASP A 297 7.24 16.66 10.71
N THR A 298 7.72 15.53 11.25
CA THR A 298 8.36 14.48 10.47
C THR A 298 7.41 13.87 9.44
N PHE A 299 6.18 13.51 9.82
CA PHE A 299 5.23 12.87 8.92
C PHE A 299 4.56 13.84 7.95
N ASN A 300 4.40 15.11 8.31
CA ASN A 300 3.95 16.12 7.36
C ASN A 300 4.99 16.34 6.27
N GLU A 301 6.26 16.53 6.63
CA GLU A 301 7.34 16.71 5.64
C GLU A 301 7.51 15.46 4.76
N LEU A 302 7.43 14.25 5.34
CA LEU A 302 7.47 13.00 4.58
C LEU A 302 6.37 12.92 3.52
N ASN A 303 5.13 13.22 3.91
CA ASN A 303 3.97 13.12 3.02
C ASN A 303 3.90 14.28 2.03
N ASP A 304 4.29 15.50 2.43
CA ASP A 304 4.46 16.64 1.54
C ASP A 304 5.46 16.29 0.41
N ALA A 305 6.65 15.78 0.78
CA ALA A 305 7.68 15.41 -0.20
C ALA A 305 7.21 14.32 -1.18
N TYR A 306 6.47 13.31 -0.69
CA TYR A 306 5.95 12.25 -1.57
C TYR A 306 4.77 12.70 -2.42
N ARG A 307 3.87 13.54 -1.89
CA ARG A 307 2.75 14.14 -2.62
C ARG A 307 3.26 14.95 -3.81
N ASP A 308 4.33 15.72 -3.62
CA ASP A 308 4.90 16.55 -4.69
C ASP A 308 5.40 15.68 -5.86
N ILE A 309 6.08 14.56 -5.56
CA ILE A 309 6.45 13.56 -6.57
C ILE A 309 5.20 13.02 -7.26
N HIS A 310 4.20 12.61 -6.48
CA HIS A 310 3.00 11.99 -7.00
C HIS A 310 2.25 12.90 -7.99
N ASN A 311 2.09 14.18 -7.65
CA ASN A 311 1.43 15.16 -8.50
C ASN A 311 2.16 15.36 -9.84
N LEU A 312 3.50 15.27 -9.84
CA LEU A 312 4.31 15.46 -11.03
C LEU A 312 4.35 14.24 -11.96
N ILE A 313 4.18 13.02 -11.45
CA ILE A 313 4.35 11.80 -12.27
C ILE A 313 3.05 11.01 -12.49
N SER A 314 2.02 11.24 -11.68
CA SER A 314 0.76 10.48 -11.74
C SER A 314 -0.22 11.02 -12.79
N HIS A 315 0.23 11.14 -14.03
CA HIS A 315 -0.62 11.58 -15.15
C HIS A 315 -0.32 10.80 -16.44
N SER A 316 -1.26 10.90 -17.40
CA SER A 316 -1.16 10.24 -18.70
C SER A 316 -0.66 11.17 -19.81
N ARG A 317 -0.36 12.43 -19.49
CA ARG A 317 0.15 13.43 -20.45
C ARG A 317 1.64 13.21 -20.77
N PRO A 318 2.11 13.64 -21.96
CA PRO A 318 3.53 13.78 -22.23
C PRO A 318 4.24 14.62 -21.17
N ILE A 319 5.50 14.29 -20.88
CA ILE A 319 6.37 15.02 -19.96
C ILE A 319 7.40 15.79 -20.80
N ASP A 320 7.51 17.08 -20.52
CA ASP A 320 8.59 17.91 -21.06
C ASP A 320 9.94 17.54 -20.42
N PHE A 321 11.00 17.49 -21.23
CA PHE A 321 12.35 17.15 -20.78
C PHE A 321 12.85 18.10 -19.69
N ASP A 322 12.44 19.36 -19.73
CA ASP A 322 12.78 20.38 -18.73
C ASP A 322 12.10 20.14 -17.37
N THR A 323 11.02 19.35 -17.34
CA THR A 323 10.33 18.96 -16.09
C THR A 323 11.05 17.80 -15.37
N ILE A 324 11.81 16.98 -16.10
CA ILE A 324 12.46 15.78 -15.54
C ILE A 324 13.46 16.10 -14.40
N PRO A 325 14.32 17.13 -14.50
CA PRO A 325 15.18 17.54 -13.39
C PRO A 325 14.40 17.92 -12.11
N THR A 326 13.25 18.57 -12.26
CA THR A 326 12.37 18.91 -11.14
C THR A 326 11.83 17.65 -10.46
N ILE A 327 11.35 16.68 -11.24
CA ILE A 327 10.88 15.40 -10.71
C ILE A 327 12.00 14.67 -9.98
N GLN A 328 13.21 14.61 -10.56
CA GLN A 328 14.38 13.99 -9.94
C GLN A 328 14.73 14.67 -8.61
N THR A 329 14.63 16.00 -8.55
CA THR A 329 14.87 16.78 -7.33
C THR A 329 13.86 16.44 -6.23
N CYS A 330 12.57 16.35 -6.57
CA CYS A 330 11.53 15.93 -5.63
C CYS A 330 11.78 14.50 -5.09
N ILE A 331 12.14 13.56 -5.98
CA ILE A 331 12.50 12.19 -5.61
C ILE A 331 13.71 12.17 -4.67
N ASN A 332 14.77 12.93 -4.99
CA ASN A 332 15.97 13.02 -4.17
C ASN A 332 15.67 13.63 -2.79
N LYS A 333 14.83 14.67 -2.73
CA LYS A 333 14.37 15.29 -1.47
C LYS A 333 13.66 14.26 -0.59
N TYR A 334 12.66 13.57 -1.14
CA TYR A 334 11.92 12.53 -0.43
C TYR A 334 12.85 11.40 0.07
N MET A 335 13.71 10.87 -0.80
CA MET A 335 14.58 9.74 -0.46
C MET A 335 15.67 10.13 0.56
N THR A 336 16.19 11.35 0.48
CA THR A 336 17.14 11.89 1.47
C THR A 336 16.46 12.07 2.83
N PHE A 337 15.28 12.69 2.84
CA PHE A 337 14.48 12.86 4.05
C PHE A 337 14.13 11.50 4.68
N TYR A 338 13.70 10.53 3.86
CA TYR A 338 13.35 9.19 4.33
C TYR A 338 14.55 8.49 4.98
N ARG A 339 15.71 8.48 4.31
CA ARG A 339 16.93 7.85 4.85
C ARG A 339 17.46 8.53 6.11
N LYS A 340 17.33 9.85 6.21
CA LYS A 340 17.77 10.63 7.37
C LYS A 340 16.94 10.32 8.61
N ASN A 341 15.61 10.28 8.46
CA ASN A 341 14.69 10.23 9.60
C ASN A 341 14.25 8.80 9.96
N PHE A 342 14.30 7.86 9.02
CA PHE A 342 13.82 6.50 9.25
C PHE A 342 14.98 5.50 9.13
N LYS A 343 15.28 4.81 10.23
CA LYS A 343 16.27 3.72 10.28
C LYS A 343 15.84 2.45 9.51
N GLN A 344 14.64 2.48 8.91
CA GLN A 344 14.04 1.34 8.23
C GLN A 344 14.59 1.16 6.82
N ASN A 345 14.51 -0.06 6.30
CA ASN A 345 15.03 -0.37 4.97
C ASN A 345 14.23 0.35 3.88
N VAL A 346 14.95 0.89 2.91
CA VAL A 346 14.37 1.29 1.61
C VAL A 346 13.74 0.06 0.98
N THR A 347 12.45 0.18 0.64
CA THR A 347 11.70 -0.90 0.01
C THR A 347 12.06 -1.02 -1.48
N PRO A 348 11.87 -2.19 -2.13
CA PRO A 348 12.04 -2.31 -3.58
C PRO A 348 11.24 -1.26 -4.35
N LYS A 349 10.03 -0.90 -3.88
CA LYS A 349 9.18 0.12 -4.50
C LYS A 349 9.79 1.52 -4.45
N GLN A 350 10.37 1.90 -3.31
CA GLN A 350 11.11 3.16 -3.19
C GLN A 350 12.38 3.17 -4.04
N HIS A 351 13.08 2.03 -4.12
CA HIS A 351 14.22 1.89 -5.02
C HIS A 351 13.82 2.05 -6.50
N ILE A 352 12.70 1.45 -6.91
CA ILE A 352 12.17 1.60 -8.27
C ILE A 352 11.79 3.04 -8.56
N LEU A 353 11.12 3.70 -7.62
CA LEU A 353 10.83 5.14 -7.72
C LEU A 353 12.11 5.96 -7.91
N GLU A 354 13.12 5.70 -7.09
CA GLU A 354 14.36 6.48 -7.07
C GLU A 354 15.23 6.26 -8.31
N LYS A 355 15.33 5.01 -8.80
CA LYS A 355 16.35 4.63 -9.78
C LYS A 355 15.80 4.34 -11.18
N HIS A 356 14.52 4.01 -11.31
CA HIS A 356 13.98 3.50 -12.58
C HIS A 356 12.87 4.37 -13.19
N CYS A 357 12.12 5.13 -12.38
CA CYS A 357 11.09 6.03 -12.92
C CYS A 357 11.68 7.15 -13.79
N ILE A 358 12.77 7.79 -13.38
CA ILE A 358 13.37 8.89 -14.16
C ILE A 358 13.96 8.39 -15.49
N PRO A 359 14.80 7.33 -15.54
CA PRO A 359 15.25 6.77 -16.81
C PRO A 359 14.10 6.35 -17.72
N TRP A 360 13.04 5.78 -17.15
CA TRP A 360 11.83 5.43 -17.91
C TRP A 360 11.17 6.66 -18.55
N MET A 361 10.92 7.72 -17.78
CA MET A 361 10.31 8.95 -18.29
C MET A 361 11.20 9.65 -19.32
N LYS A 362 12.54 9.67 -19.12
CA LYS A 362 13.49 10.20 -20.11
C LYS A 362 13.41 9.45 -21.44
N LYS A 363 13.25 8.14 -21.38
CA LYS A 363 13.24 7.29 -22.58
C LYS A 363 11.93 7.37 -23.34
N TYR A 364 10.80 7.43 -22.65
CA TYR A 364 9.48 7.30 -23.29
C TYR A 364 8.64 8.58 -23.28
N GLY A 365 8.98 9.59 -22.47
CA GLY A 365 8.35 10.91 -22.54
C GLY A 365 6.94 11.01 -21.97
N PHE A 366 6.50 10.06 -21.14
CA PHE A 366 5.15 10.07 -20.54
C PHE A 366 5.20 9.94 -19.02
N GLY A 367 4.17 10.51 -18.37
CA GLY A 367 3.93 10.27 -16.95
C GLY A 367 3.64 8.80 -16.64
N MET A 368 3.89 8.43 -15.39
CA MET A 368 3.82 7.06 -14.90
C MET A 368 2.40 6.49 -14.90
N ALA A 369 1.36 7.33 -14.96
CA ALA A 369 -0.01 6.85 -15.04
C ALA A 369 -0.39 6.35 -16.44
N PHE A 370 0.29 6.80 -17.50
CA PHE A 370 -0.01 6.40 -18.88
C PHE A 370 0.14 4.88 -19.09
N HIS A 371 1.26 4.31 -18.62
CA HIS A 371 1.55 2.87 -18.67
C HIS A 371 1.23 2.16 -17.34
N SER A 372 0.35 2.74 -16.51
CA SER A 372 0.03 2.16 -15.21
C SER A 372 -0.92 0.97 -15.32
N GLU A 373 -0.98 0.18 -14.25
CA GLU A 373 -1.79 -1.04 -14.17
C GLU A 373 -3.29 -0.76 -14.03
N GLN A 374 -3.70 0.51 -13.92
CA GLN A 374 -5.10 0.89 -13.72
C GLN A 374 -6.01 0.38 -14.86
N GLY A 375 -5.51 0.37 -16.10
CA GLY A 375 -6.24 -0.21 -17.23
C GLY A 375 -6.52 -1.70 -17.03
N GLY A 376 -5.53 -2.46 -16.54
CA GLY A 376 -5.68 -3.88 -16.20
C GLY A 376 -6.70 -4.12 -15.09
N GLU A 377 -6.66 -3.32 -14.02
CA GLU A 377 -7.62 -3.40 -12.92
C GLU A 377 -9.08 -3.13 -13.36
N LEU A 378 -9.26 -2.18 -14.29
CA LEU A 378 -10.56 -1.91 -14.90
C LEU A 378 -11.04 -3.08 -15.75
N ILE A 379 -10.13 -3.74 -16.49
CA ILE A 379 -10.44 -4.96 -17.25
C ILE A 379 -10.88 -6.07 -16.29
N HIS A 380 -10.19 -6.31 -15.17
CA HIS A 380 -10.62 -7.30 -14.17
C HIS A 380 -12.03 -7.03 -13.65
N THR A 381 -12.33 -5.76 -13.33
CA THR A 381 -13.67 -5.35 -12.88
C THR A 381 -14.73 -5.57 -13.97
N SER A 382 -14.39 -5.30 -15.23
CA SER A 382 -15.26 -5.54 -16.39
C SER A 382 -15.53 -7.03 -16.57
N VAL A 383 -14.48 -7.85 -16.60
CA VAL A 383 -14.55 -9.31 -16.75
C VAL A 383 -15.40 -9.92 -15.63
N ALA A 384 -15.22 -9.53 -14.37
CA ALA A 384 -16.04 -10.02 -13.27
C ALA A 384 -17.54 -9.68 -13.40
N LYS A 385 -17.89 -8.53 -14.01
CA LYS A 385 -19.28 -8.20 -14.35
C LYS A 385 -19.81 -9.10 -15.46
N LEU A 386 -19.00 -9.35 -16.49
CA LEU A 386 -19.36 -10.22 -17.61
C LEU A 386 -19.52 -11.69 -17.16
N GLU A 387 -18.65 -12.19 -16.29
CA GLU A 387 -18.75 -13.51 -15.67
C GLU A 387 -20.11 -13.68 -14.95
N ARG A 388 -20.52 -12.69 -14.16
CA ARG A 388 -21.84 -12.74 -13.49
C ARG A 388 -23.00 -12.77 -14.48
N ARG A 389 -22.91 -12.04 -15.59
CA ARG A 389 -23.95 -12.04 -16.64
C ARG A 389 -24.00 -13.37 -17.40
N ALA A 390 -22.85 -14.01 -17.59
CA ALA A 390 -22.72 -15.28 -18.28
C ALA A 390 -22.89 -16.50 -17.34
N ALA A 391 -23.25 -16.29 -16.08
CA ALA A 391 -23.29 -17.34 -15.05
C ALA A 391 -24.22 -18.53 -15.39
N ALA A 392 -25.26 -18.32 -16.20
CA ALA A 392 -26.17 -19.37 -16.64
C ALA A 392 -25.56 -20.33 -17.69
N ILE A 393 -24.45 -19.95 -18.34
CA ILE A 393 -23.80 -20.76 -19.36
C ILE A 393 -22.98 -21.86 -18.68
N ARG A 394 -23.50 -23.09 -18.71
CA ARG A 394 -22.89 -24.26 -18.06
C ARG A 394 -21.59 -24.71 -18.73
N ASN A 395 -21.53 -24.69 -20.07
CA ASN A 395 -20.33 -25.07 -20.79
C ASN A 395 -19.22 -24.02 -20.58
N LYS A 396 -18.10 -24.44 -19.99
CA LYS A 396 -16.99 -23.54 -19.61
C LYS A 396 -16.34 -22.83 -20.80
N GLU A 397 -16.22 -23.51 -21.93
CA GLU A 397 -15.62 -22.94 -23.15
C GLU A 397 -16.55 -21.89 -23.76
N THR A 398 -17.83 -22.21 -23.92
CA THR A 398 -18.85 -21.26 -24.40
C THR A 398 -18.96 -20.06 -23.47
N HIS A 399 -18.87 -20.29 -22.15
CA HIS A 399 -18.86 -19.23 -21.14
C HIS A 399 -17.68 -18.28 -21.36
N LEU A 400 -16.45 -18.79 -21.44
CA LEU A 400 -15.27 -17.96 -21.70
C LEU A 400 -15.33 -17.23 -23.04
N LYS A 401 -15.72 -17.91 -24.13
CA LYS A 401 -15.89 -17.30 -25.45
C LYS A 401 -16.90 -16.15 -25.41
N THR A 402 -17.99 -16.30 -24.65
CA THR A 402 -19.01 -15.25 -24.48
C THR A 402 -18.45 -14.05 -23.73
N ILE A 403 -17.68 -14.27 -22.66
CA ILE A 403 -17.01 -13.19 -21.91
C ILE A 403 -16.04 -12.44 -22.82
N LEU A 404 -15.14 -13.15 -23.52
CA LEU A 404 -14.12 -12.54 -24.38
C LEU A 404 -14.74 -11.75 -25.53
N LYS A 405 -15.74 -12.30 -26.21
CA LYS A 405 -16.49 -11.58 -27.26
C LYS A 405 -17.16 -10.33 -26.71
N SER A 406 -17.82 -10.43 -25.56
CA SER A 406 -18.49 -9.30 -24.91
C SER A 406 -17.51 -8.21 -24.52
N GLN A 407 -16.36 -8.58 -23.95
CA GLN A 407 -15.30 -7.65 -23.60
C GLN A 407 -14.75 -6.95 -24.84
N HIS A 408 -14.43 -7.70 -25.90
CA HIS A 408 -13.94 -7.15 -27.16
C HIS A 408 -14.90 -6.12 -27.77
N MET A 409 -16.21 -6.41 -27.78
CA MET A 409 -17.23 -5.48 -28.25
C MET A 409 -17.31 -4.22 -27.38
N GLN A 410 -17.23 -4.34 -26.04
CA GLN A 410 -17.28 -3.20 -25.12
C GLN A 410 -16.09 -2.25 -25.25
N THR A 411 -14.95 -2.75 -25.73
CA THR A 411 -13.72 -1.97 -25.91
C THR A 411 -13.48 -1.54 -27.37
N SER A 412 -14.38 -1.88 -28.30
CA SER A 412 -14.23 -1.49 -29.70
C SER A 412 -14.36 0.02 -29.87
N THR A 413 -13.31 0.67 -30.37
CA THR A 413 -13.28 2.11 -30.62
C THR A 413 -14.36 2.54 -31.60
N GLN A 414 -14.61 1.74 -32.65
CA GLN A 414 -15.65 1.99 -33.64
C GLN A 414 -17.05 1.97 -32.99
N LEU A 415 -17.35 0.97 -32.17
CA LEU A 415 -18.65 0.89 -31.50
C LEU A 415 -18.82 2.02 -30.46
N LEU A 416 -17.76 2.33 -29.71
CA LEU A 416 -17.76 3.45 -28.76
C LEU A 416 -17.99 4.80 -29.46
N SER A 417 -17.45 5.01 -30.66
CA SER A 417 -17.67 6.23 -31.43
C SER A 417 -19.11 6.39 -31.93
N SER A 418 -19.82 5.26 -32.14
CA SER A 418 -21.22 5.23 -32.56
C SER A 418 -22.23 5.23 -31.39
N ALA A 419 -21.75 5.07 -30.15
CA ALA A 419 -22.63 4.98 -28.99
C ALA A 419 -23.25 6.35 -28.65
N PRO A 420 -24.54 6.40 -28.28
CA PRO A 420 -25.16 7.66 -27.88
C PRO A 420 -24.45 8.23 -26.64
N PRO A 421 -24.32 9.56 -26.52
CA PRO A 421 -23.62 10.18 -25.41
C PRO A 421 -24.27 9.77 -24.08
N ILE A 422 -23.45 9.22 -23.18
CA ILE A 422 -23.91 8.84 -21.84
C ILE A 422 -24.39 10.11 -21.13
N LYS A 423 -25.69 10.21 -20.83
CA LYS A 423 -26.23 11.25 -19.95
C LYS A 423 -25.58 11.10 -18.58
N LYS A 424 -24.55 11.91 -18.31
CA LYS A 424 -23.96 12.01 -16.97
C LYS A 424 -25.09 12.47 -16.04
N ARG A 425 -25.40 11.68 -15.01
CA ARG A 425 -26.23 12.16 -13.90
C ARG A 425 -25.57 13.43 -13.37
N LYS A 426 -26.33 14.53 -13.31
CA LYS A 426 -25.88 15.74 -12.60
C LYS A 426 -25.41 15.30 -11.22
N ALA A 427 -24.16 15.60 -10.90
CA ALA A 427 -23.64 15.40 -9.56
C ALA A 427 -24.56 16.17 -8.60
N LYS A 428 -25.07 15.49 -7.57
CA LYS A 428 -25.78 16.15 -6.47
C LYS A 428 -24.76 16.83 -5.57
#